data_AF-A0A662YIR7-F1
#
_entry.id   AF-A0A662YIR7-F1
#
_cell.length_a   1.000
_cell.length_b   1.000
_cell.length_c   1.000
_cell.angle_alpha   90.00
_cell.angle_beta   90.00
_cell.angle_gamma   90.00
#
_symmetry.space_group_name_H-M   'P 1'
#
loop_
_entity.id
_entity.type
_entity.pdbx_description
1 polymer ?
#
loop_
_entity_poly.entity_id
_entity_poly.type
_entity_poly.pdbx_seq_one_letter_code
_entity_poly.pdbx_strand_id
1 'polypeptide(L)'
;MSDVPAATPPASAPVLPPPAPVAAEVPSTRSPEELPKARQIVSIDEDGTTFALDEMALREIFHKVPEDMKVAIFSVVGAFRTGKSFVLDLFLRYLRHASHGRMLNPEEPESADVWQS
;
A
#
# COMPACT_ATOMS: atom_id res chain seq x y z
N MET A 1 27.26 16.49 -83.65
CA MET A 1 27.72 15.13 -83.32
C MET A 1 28.49 15.28 -82.02
N SER A 2 27.77 15.25 -80.90
CA SER A 2 27.83 14.18 -79.88
C SER A 2 29.17 14.26 -79.15
N ASP A 3 29.24 14.60 -77.87
CA ASP A 3 28.64 13.84 -76.78
C ASP A 3 28.63 14.67 -75.48
N VAL A 4 27.64 14.46 -74.61
CA VAL A 4 27.55 15.02 -73.25
C VAL A 4 28.00 13.95 -72.27
N PRO A 5 28.85 14.26 -71.27
CA PRO A 5 28.86 13.48 -70.04
C PRO A 5 28.37 14.27 -68.84
N ALA A 6 27.24 13.77 -68.36
CA ALA A 6 26.60 13.83 -67.05
C ALA A 6 27.40 14.44 -65.88
N ALA A 7 26.74 15.42 -65.23
CA ALA A 7 27.08 15.97 -63.94
C ALA A 7 27.06 14.90 -62.83
N THR A 8 28.10 14.90 -62.00
CA THR A 8 28.19 14.15 -60.74
C THR A 8 27.33 14.84 -59.68
N PRO A 9 26.47 14.13 -58.92
CA PRO A 9 25.66 14.73 -57.85
C PRO A 9 26.50 15.04 -56.60
N PRO A 10 26.13 16.06 -55.80
CA PRO A 10 26.84 16.41 -54.58
C PRO A 10 26.59 15.41 -53.44
N ALA A 11 27.61 15.25 -52.60
CA ALA A 11 27.70 14.36 -51.45
C ALA A 11 26.46 14.44 -50.53
N SER A 12 25.84 13.27 -50.28
CA SER A 12 24.81 13.11 -49.25
C SER A 12 25.41 13.30 -47.86
N ALA A 13 24.81 14.20 -47.08
CA ALA A 13 25.15 14.51 -45.70
C ALA A 13 25.05 13.27 -44.78
N PRO A 14 25.85 13.18 -43.71
CA PRO A 14 25.67 12.15 -42.69
C PRO A 14 24.42 12.47 -41.86
N VAL A 15 23.44 11.58 -41.89
CA VAL A 15 22.29 11.60 -40.98
C VAL A 15 22.79 11.17 -39.59
N LEU A 16 22.82 12.12 -38.65
CA LEU A 16 23.00 11.85 -37.22
C LEU A 16 21.86 10.95 -36.72
N PRO A 17 22.15 9.91 -35.90
CA PRO A 17 21.09 9.19 -35.20
C PRO A 17 20.38 10.12 -34.21
N PRO A 18 19.08 9.92 -33.94
CA PRO A 18 18.35 10.73 -32.97
C PRO A 18 18.98 10.60 -31.58
N PRO A 19 18.99 11.67 -30.77
CA PRO A 19 19.45 11.58 -29.40
C PRO A 19 18.57 10.60 -28.63
N ALA A 20 19.20 9.71 -27.86
CA ALA A 20 18.54 8.79 -26.94
C ALA A 20 17.46 9.54 -26.13
N PRO A 21 16.33 8.88 -25.80
CA PRO A 21 15.33 9.52 -24.95
C PRO A 21 16.04 9.92 -23.67
N VAL A 22 16.00 11.23 -23.41
CA VAL A 22 16.42 11.88 -22.17
C VAL A 22 16.09 10.93 -21.03
N ALA A 23 17.13 10.43 -20.38
CA ALA A 23 16.99 9.77 -19.10
C ALA A 23 16.17 10.71 -18.23
N ALA A 24 14.89 10.40 -18.10
CA ALA A 24 14.09 10.94 -17.04
C ALA A 24 14.83 10.53 -15.77
N GLU A 25 15.55 11.48 -15.17
CA GLU A 25 15.86 11.44 -13.76
C GLU A 25 14.54 11.16 -13.07
N VAL A 26 14.32 9.90 -12.73
CA VAL A 26 13.36 9.49 -11.71
C VAL A 26 13.89 10.15 -10.45
N PRO A 27 13.26 11.23 -9.95
CA PRO A 27 13.77 11.88 -8.76
C PRO A 27 13.61 10.89 -7.62
N SER A 28 14.75 10.55 -7.03
CA SER A 28 14.97 10.12 -5.66
C SER A 28 13.85 9.29 -5.04
N THR A 29 14.11 7.99 -4.96
CA THR A 29 13.59 7.04 -3.97
C THR A 29 13.02 7.74 -2.74
N ARG A 30 11.71 7.97 -2.73
CA ARG A 30 10.97 8.21 -1.50
C ARG A 30 11.01 6.87 -0.77
N SER A 31 11.55 6.85 0.44
CA SER A 31 11.46 5.69 1.33
C SER A 31 10.03 5.16 1.31
N PRO A 32 9.81 3.85 1.08
CA PRO A 32 8.46 3.31 1.04
C PRO A 32 7.83 3.59 2.41
N GLU A 33 6.78 4.42 2.44
CA GLU A 33 5.89 4.48 3.59
C GLU A 33 5.52 3.03 3.95
N GLU A 34 5.91 2.59 5.14
CA GLU A 34 5.58 1.24 5.60
C GLU A 34 4.08 1.12 5.80
N LEU A 35 3.39 0.72 4.72
CA LEU A 35 1.96 0.44 4.77
C LEU A 35 1.70 -0.63 5.85
N PRO A 36 0.61 -0.49 6.62
CA PRO A 36 0.26 -1.45 7.65
C PRO A 36 0.07 -2.85 7.03
N LYS A 37 0.89 -3.81 7.50
CA LYS A 37 0.93 -5.20 7.01
C LYS A 37 0.61 -6.20 8.12
N ALA A 38 0.05 -7.35 7.73
CA ALA A 38 -0.11 -8.48 8.63
C ALA A 38 1.27 -9.02 9.05
N ARG A 39 1.43 -9.36 10.32
CA ARG A 39 2.66 -9.97 10.86
C ARG A 39 2.31 -11.30 11.52
N GLN A 40 2.93 -12.38 11.06
CA GLN A 40 2.80 -13.69 11.68
C GLN A 40 3.65 -13.71 12.95
N ILE A 41 3.03 -14.07 14.07
CA ILE A 41 3.70 -14.17 15.38
C ILE A 41 3.82 -15.61 15.87
N VAL A 42 3.00 -16.51 15.33
CA VAL A 42 3.05 -17.95 15.66
C VAL A 42 3.19 -18.73 14.36
N SER A 43 4.19 -19.59 14.30
CA SER A 43 4.36 -20.60 13.25
C SER A 43 4.11 -22.00 13.82
N ILE A 44 3.64 -22.88 12.94
CA ILE A 44 3.39 -24.28 13.26
C ILE A 44 4.35 -25.07 12.36
N ASP A 45 5.10 -26.00 12.96
CA ASP A 45 5.99 -26.89 12.20
C ASP A 45 5.21 -27.80 11.27
N GLU A 46 5.88 -28.37 10.27
CA GLU A 46 5.27 -29.24 9.25
C GLU A 46 4.56 -30.46 9.87
N ASP A 47 5.07 -30.93 11.00
CA ASP A 47 4.51 -32.06 11.76
C ASP A 47 3.29 -31.67 12.61
N GLY A 48 2.95 -30.38 12.72
CA GLY A 48 1.78 -29.88 13.45
C GLY A 48 1.86 -30.02 14.97
N THR A 49 2.99 -30.47 15.51
CA THR A 49 3.16 -30.82 16.93
C THR A 49 3.80 -29.71 17.76
N THR A 50 4.56 -28.82 17.13
CA THR A 50 5.31 -27.77 17.81
C THR A 50 4.88 -26.39 17.29
N PHE A 51 4.68 -25.47 18.23
CA PHE A 51 4.36 -24.07 17.98
C PHE A 51 5.60 -23.24 18.30
N ALA A 52 6.06 -22.44 17.34
CA ALA A 52 7.14 -21.49 17.55
C ALA A 52 6.57 -20.06 17.60
N LEU A 53 6.95 -19.30 18.63
CA LEU A 53 6.56 -17.91 18.83
C LEU A 53 7.70 -16.99 18.36
N ASP A 54 7.41 -16.07 17.45
CA ASP A 54 8.32 -15.01 17.07
C ASP A 54 8.25 -13.87 18.10
N GLU A 55 9.09 -13.95 19.13
CA GLU A 55 9.20 -12.92 20.16
C GLU A 55 9.63 -11.57 19.59
N MET A 56 10.45 -11.56 18.53
CA MET A 56 10.96 -10.31 17.96
C MET A 56 9.83 -9.56 17.24
N ALA A 57 9.05 -10.26 16.42
CA ALA A 57 7.86 -9.69 15.79
C ALA A 57 6.84 -9.19 16.82
N LEU A 58 6.66 -9.92 17.93
CA LEU A 58 5.76 -9.50 18.99
C LEU A 58 6.24 -8.21 19.68
N ARG A 59 7.53 -8.12 20.01
CA ARG A 59 8.14 -6.91 20.60
C ARG A 59 8.03 -5.70 19.67
N GLU A 60 8.25 -5.88 18.36
CA GLU A 60 8.06 -4.82 17.36
C GLU A 60 6.64 -4.23 17.38
N ILE A 61 5.62 -5.05 17.62
CA ILE A 61 4.22 -4.60 17.70
C ILE A 61 3.99 -3.79 18.98
N PHE A 62 4.47 -4.29 20.13
CA PHE A 62 4.31 -3.59 21.40
C PHE A 62 5.08 -2.27 21.47
N HIS A 63 6.26 -2.15 20.86
CA HIS A 63 7.01 -0.88 20.81
C HIS A 63 6.28 0.24 20.06
N LYS A 64 5.27 -0.06 19.24
CA LYS A 64 4.45 0.95 18.56
C LYS A 64 3.34 1.51 19.45
N VAL A 65 3.11 0.92 20.63
CA VAL A 65 2.06 1.31 21.56
C VAL A 65 2.71 1.95 22.79
N PRO A 66 2.26 3.13 23.24
CA PRO A 66 2.75 3.73 24.49
C PRO A 66 2.50 2.80 25.70
N GLU A 67 3.43 2.74 26.65
CA GLU A 67 3.36 1.85 27.82
C GLU A 67 2.13 2.14 28.71
N ASP A 68 1.66 3.38 28.69
CA ASP A 68 0.58 3.94 29.49
C ASP A 68 -0.80 3.82 28.80
N MET A 69 -0.88 3.15 27.64
CA MET A 69 -2.13 2.89 26.93
C MET A 69 -2.71 1.52 27.27
N LYS A 70 -4.03 1.46 27.52
CA LYS A 70 -4.74 0.18 27.68
C LYS A 70 -4.86 -0.52 26.31
N VAL A 71 -4.46 -1.79 26.27
CA VAL A 71 -4.52 -2.61 25.05
C VAL A 71 -5.74 -3.53 25.09
N ALA A 72 -6.48 -3.60 23.99
CA ALA A 72 -7.53 -4.59 23.77
C ALA A 72 -7.12 -5.55 22.64
N ILE A 73 -7.35 -6.84 22.84
CA ILE A 73 -7.03 -7.89 21.86
C ILE A 73 -8.33 -8.43 21.28
N PHE A 74 -8.48 -8.37 19.96
CA PHE A 74 -9.59 -8.96 19.23
C PHE A 74 -9.10 -10.20 18.49
N SER A 75 -9.72 -11.35 18.76
CA SER A 75 -9.39 -12.62 18.11
C SER A 75 -10.62 -13.24 17.47
N VAL A 76 -10.46 -13.81 16.28
CA VAL A 76 -11.50 -14.52 15.55
C VAL A 76 -11.04 -15.96 15.35
N VAL A 77 -11.75 -16.91 15.95
CA VAL A 77 -11.42 -18.34 15.91
C VAL A 77 -12.56 -19.12 15.25
N GLY A 78 -12.23 -20.13 14.45
CA GLY A 78 -13.22 -20.96 13.77
C GLY A 78 -12.63 -21.85 12.69
N ALA A 79 -13.46 -22.73 12.12
CA ALA A 79 -13.05 -23.73 11.13
C ALA A 79 -12.41 -23.12 9.88
N PHE A 80 -11.63 -23.92 9.14
CA PHE A 80 -11.01 -23.48 7.88
C PHE A 80 -12.09 -23.06 6.86
N ARG A 81 -11.82 -21.99 6.10
CA ARG A 81 -12.73 -21.42 5.07
C ARG A 81 -14.04 -20.79 5.56
N THR A 82 -14.15 -20.44 6.84
CA THR A 82 -15.31 -19.71 7.41
C THR A 82 -15.27 -18.19 7.24
N GLY A 83 -14.33 -17.65 6.44
CA GLY A 83 -14.25 -16.21 6.21
C GLY A 83 -13.63 -15.38 7.34
N LYS A 84 -12.87 -15.99 8.27
CA LYS A 84 -12.21 -15.28 9.39
C LYS A 84 -11.40 -14.05 8.94
N SER A 85 -10.59 -14.19 7.89
CA SER A 85 -9.79 -13.09 7.35
C SER A 85 -10.66 -11.96 6.78
N PHE A 86 -11.82 -12.29 6.22
CA PHE A 86 -12.76 -11.29 5.72
C PHE A 86 -13.36 -10.44 6.85
N VAL A 87 -13.74 -11.08 7.97
CA VAL A 87 -14.24 -10.37 9.16
C VAL A 87 -13.17 -9.42 9.72
N LEU A 88 -11.93 -9.89 9.84
CA LEU A 88 -10.81 -9.06 10.30
C LEU A 88 -10.55 -7.88 9.37
N ASP A 89 -10.60 -8.10 8.05
CA ASP A 89 -10.43 -7.02 7.07
C ASP A 89 -11.55 -5.96 7.19
N LEU A 90 -12.81 -6.39 7.34
CA LEU A 90 -13.92 -5.47 7.59
C LEU A 90 -13.73 -4.67 8.89
N PHE A 91 -13.26 -5.33 9.96
CA PHE A 91 -12.99 -4.68 11.24
C PHE A 91 -11.87 -3.63 11.13
N LEU A 92 -10.78 -3.96 10.42
CA LEU A 92 -9.70 -3.01 10.17
C LEU A 92 -10.14 -1.82 9.32
N ARG A 93 -10.99 -2.04 8.30
CA ARG A 93 -11.59 -0.94 7.53
C ARG A 93 -12.43 -0.03 8.43
N TYR A 94 -13.28 -0.62 9.28
CA TYR A 94 -14.09 0.15 10.24
C TYR A 94 -13.23 1.01 11.17
N LEU A 95 -12.19 0.43 11.79
CA LEU A 95 -11.31 1.18 12.70
C LEU A 95 -10.58 2.32 11.99
N ARG A 96 -10.13 2.11 10.75
CA ARG A 96 -9.52 3.18 9.93
C ARG A 96 -10.53 4.27 9.59
N HIS A 97 -11.77 3.93 9.26
CA HIS A 97 -12.79 4.95 9.01
C HIS A 97 -13.14 5.73 10.28
N ALA A 98 -13.31 5.03 11.41
CA ALA A 98 -13.60 5.65 12.70
C ALA A 98 -12.48 6.60 13.16
N SER A 99 -11.21 6.27 12.87
CA SER A 99 -10.07 7.13 13.22
C SER A 99 -9.92 8.35 12.31
N HIS A 100 -10.40 8.30 11.06
CA HIS A 100 -10.26 9.38 10.07
C HIS A 100 -11.46 10.34 10.00
N GLY A 101 -12.57 10.05 10.69
CA GLY A 101 -13.72 10.93 10.67
C GLY A 101 -14.74 10.65 11.77
N ARG A 102 -14.75 11.53 12.79
CA ARG A 102 -15.97 12.14 13.35
C ARG A 102 -17.17 11.20 13.47
N MET A 103 -17.03 10.02 14.06
CA MET A 103 -18.18 9.09 14.12
C MET A 103 -19.01 9.21 15.41
N LEU A 104 -18.58 9.99 16.41
CA LEU A 104 -19.37 10.29 17.60
C LEU A 104 -19.05 11.70 18.12
N ASN A 105 -19.49 12.74 17.41
CA ASN A 105 -19.83 14.00 18.10
C ASN A 105 -21.33 13.90 18.41
N PRO A 106 -21.74 13.54 19.64
CA PRO A 106 -23.15 13.60 20.04
C PRO A 106 -23.67 15.04 20.22
N GLU A 107 -22.83 16.06 19.96
CA GLU A 107 -23.07 17.48 20.22
C GLU A 107 -23.41 18.28 18.96
N GLU A 108 -24.05 17.67 17.97
CA GLU A 108 -24.86 18.45 17.03
C GLU A 108 -26.31 18.05 17.24
N PRO A 109 -27.15 18.91 17.84
CA PRO A 109 -28.59 18.69 17.79
C PRO A 109 -28.96 18.70 16.32
N GLU A 110 -29.23 17.52 15.77
CA GLU A 110 -29.90 17.40 14.48
C GLU A 110 -31.13 18.29 14.56
N SER A 111 -31.12 19.35 13.76
CA SER A 111 -32.23 20.26 13.63
C SER A 111 -33.47 19.43 13.29
N ALA A 112 -34.29 19.16 14.30
CA ALA A 112 -35.56 18.47 14.22
C ALA A 112 -36.63 19.26 13.42
N ASP A 113 -36.21 20.26 12.65
CA ASP A 113 -37.05 21.25 11.96
C ASP A 113 -37.01 21.12 10.44
N VAL A 114 -36.62 19.97 9.88
CA VAL A 114 -36.61 19.77 8.41
C VAL A 114 -37.84 19.00 7.89
N TRP A 115 -38.85 18.72 8.73
CA TRP A 115 -40.08 18.03 8.31
C TRP A 115 -41.38 18.80 8.55
N GLN A 116 -41.33 20.13 8.70
CA GLN A 116 -42.53 20.97 8.62
C GLN A 116 -42.50 21.86 7.37
N SER A 117 -42.99 21.31 6.25
CA SER A 117 -43.69 22.05 5.18
C SER A 117 -44.42 21.07 4.27
#